data_AF-A0A9D7FYC5-F1
#
_entry.id   AF-A0A9D7FYC5-F1
#
_cell.length_a   1.000
_cell.length_b   1.000
_cell.length_c   1.000
_cell.angle_alpha   90.00
_cell.angle_beta   90.00
_cell.angle_gamma   90.00
#
_symmetry.space_group_name_H-M   'P 1'
#
loop_
_entity.id
_entity.type
_entity.pdbx_description
1 polymer ?
#
loop_
_entity_poly.entity_id
_entity_poly.type
_entity_poly.pdbx_seq_one_letter_code
_entity_poly.pdbx_strand_id
1 'polypeptide(L)'
;MLRLAALLTCVLFAASAQAASATFNSANNQLTITEIGLSGSATRYRDVTLRLVGLTGVYLNDVRATTFNLDPATAALHLPTLIYEGHAYAGVRIEGAQLEIVQVGSWTEGSALAFPGAGGFGAQATGGRGGRVITVTNLNANGPGSLQAALDESGARTVVFAVSGLIDAAIQLTRGDVTIAGQTSPGGITIRQFHTTEEPYCDQEGPCIASSRKADNWILRHVRVRPDGQHDDGLRLRYTRRAIVDQVSIGGATDEAIEISYAQDITVQNTIIAETVGDHADRGGVLVNYSNPAQGYELTRLALHHNVFNRILGRYPELSRESAAAANSVMDIEVSNNLYWDMGYFIDVNNTTQSGTDAGQPIYYRMNLVGNQAVARGPTQTEPSRFGLISIAAPQGTQPQTSTWLFGNGHNLYPQRRDYELMYCCNDH
;
A
#
# COMPACT_ATOMS: atom_id res chain seq x y z
N MET A 1 2.57 22.93 21.49
CA MET A 1 3.71 22.91 20.54
C MET A 1 5.07 22.99 21.24
N LEU A 2 5.41 24.02 22.03
CA LEU A 2 6.75 24.08 22.67
C LEU A 2 7.06 22.94 23.67
N ARG A 3 6.13 22.57 24.55
CA ARG A 3 6.30 21.42 25.47
C ARG A 3 6.45 20.07 24.74
N LEU A 4 5.97 20.01 23.51
CA LEU A 4 5.82 18.81 22.70
C LEU A 4 7.06 18.59 21.82
N ALA A 5 7.58 19.68 21.24
CA ALA A 5 8.92 19.71 20.68
C ALA A 5 9.94 19.35 21.77
N ALA A 6 9.86 19.96 22.96
CA ALA A 6 10.76 19.61 24.07
C ALA A 6 10.71 18.12 24.48
N LEU A 7 9.51 17.50 24.54
CA LEU A 7 9.36 16.09 24.89
C LEU A 7 9.89 15.15 23.80
N LEU A 8 9.59 15.42 22.52
CA LEU A 8 10.08 14.61 21.41
C LEU A 8 11.59 14.80 21.21
N THR A 9 12.13 16.02 21.40
CA THR A 9 13.57 16.29 21.37
C THR A 9 14.26 15.51 22.49
N CYS A 10 13.82 15.64 23.75
CA CYS A 10 14.44 14.90 24.86
C CYS A 10 14.38 13.36 24.70
N VAL A 11 13.41 12.83 23.95
CA VAL A 11 13.20 11.38 23.83
C VAL A 11 13.83 10.77 22.55
N LEU A 12 13.86 11.50 21.42
CA LEU A 12 14.65 11.11 20.23
C LEU A 12 16.15 11.04 20.54
N PHE A 13 16.64 11.83 21.50
CA PHE A 13 18.02 11.81 21.99
C PHE A 13 18.25 10.84 23.17
N ALA A 14 17.23 10.10 23.62
CA ALA A 14 17.34 9.17 24.76
C ALA A 14 16.87 7.74 24.44
N ALA A 15 16.18 7.50 23.33
CA ALA A 15 15.68 6.19 22.91
C ALA A 15 15.92 5.95 21.41
N SER A 16 16.06 4.68 21.00
CA SER A 16 16.09 4.32 19.59
C SER A 16 14.75 4.64 18.93
N ALA A 17 14.81 5.36 17.81
CA ALA A 17 13.63 5.72 17.03
C ALA A 17 13.68 5.03 15.67
N GLN A 18 12.58 4.38 15.30
CA GLN A 18 12.41 3.72 14.01
C GLN A 18 11.28 4.40 13.24
N ALA A 19 11.55 4.74 11.99
CA ALA A 19 10.58 5.28 11.05
C ALA A 19 10.27 4.25 9.97
N ALA A 20 8.98 4.10 9.66
CA ALA A 20 8.51 3.20 8.61
C ALA A 20 8.76 3.75 7.19
N SER A 21 8.75 5.09 7.04
CA SER A 21 9.23 5.79 5.86
C SER A 21 9.64 7.23 6.17
N ALA A 22 10.68 7.72 5.50
CA ALA A 22 11.11 9.12 5.55
C ALA A 22 11.44 9.65 4.16
N THR A 23 11.57 10.97 4.03
CA THR A 23 12.01 11.67 2.82
C THR A 23 12.93 12.79 3.27
N PHE A 24 14.13 12.88 2.72
CA PHE A 24 15.08 13.94 3.09
C PHE A 24 14.97 15.10 2.11
N ASN A 25 15.13 16.34 2.53
CA ASN A 25 15.20 17.50 1.66
C ASN A 25 16.50 18.21 1.95
N SER A 26 17.43 18.15 1.01
CA SER A 26 18.76 18.74 1.19
C SER A 26 18.84 20.22 0.94
N ALA A 27 17.87 20.80 0.22
CA ALA A 27 17.83 22.25 0.03
C ALA A 27 17.65 22.97 1.38
N ASN A 28 17.04 22.30 2.36
CA ASN A 28 16.78 22.85 3.69
C ASN A 28 17.20 21.91 4.84
N ASN A 29 17.92 20.82 4.53
CA ASN A 29 18.33 19.77 5.45
C ASN A 29 17.20 19.15 6.28
N GLN A 30 15.99 19.02 5.73
CA GLN A 30 14.82 18.50 6.45
C GLN A 30 14.49 17.05 6.13
N LEU A 31 14.46 16.19 7.13
CA LEU A 31 13.91 14.85 7.10
C LEU A 31 12.43 14.87 7.47
N THR A 32 11.55 14.58 6.52
CA THR A 32 10.11 14.40 6.75
C THR A 32 9.82 12.93 6.98
N ILE A 33 9.15 12.62 8.08
CA ILE A 33 8.88 11.26 8.53
C ILE A 33 7.37 11.06 8.57
N THR A 34 6.88 10.12 7.75
CA THR A 34 5.44 9.87 7.62
C THR A 34 4.84 9.41 8.94
N GLU A 35 5.57 8.54 9.65
CA GLU A 35 5.24 8.06 10.97
C GLU A 35 6.51 7.63 11.72
N ILE A 36 6.68 8.12 12.95
CA ILE A 36 7.73 7.70 13.86
C ILE A 36 7.10 7.10 15.13
N GLY A 37 7.67 5.99 15.58
CA GLY A 37 7.34 5.37 16.85
C GLY A 37 8.52 5.45 17.81
N LEU A 38 8.25 5.69 19.09
CA LEU A 38 9.26 5.58 20.12
C LEU A 38 9.26 4.15 20.67
N SER A 39 10.44 3.57 20.86
CA SER A 39 10.59 2.27 21.53
C SER A 39 9.96 2.32 22.93
N GLY A 40 9.12 1.33 23.26
CA GLY A 40 8.40 1.28 24.53
C GLY A 40 7.21 2.24 24.68
N SER A 41 6.85 3.00 23.63
CA SER A 41 5.68 3.89 23.63
C SER A 41 4.63 3.47 22.60
N ALA A 42 3.36 3.53 23.02
CA ALA A 42 2.20 3.36 22.14
C ALA A 42 1.92 4.60 21.27
N THR A 43 2.49 5.76 21.61
CA THR A 43 2.29 7.00 20.86
C THR A 43 3.02 6.91 19.52
N ARG A 44 2.30 7.29 18.46
CA ARG A 44 2.83 7.41 17.11
C ARG A 44 2.68 8.85 16.64
N TYR A 45 3.62 9.21 15.81
CA TYR A 45 3.96 10.58 15.55
C TYR A 45 4.02 10.78 14.05
N ARG A 46 3.11 11.56 13.46
CA ARG A 46 2.97 11.69 12.00
C ARG A 46 3.53 13.00 11.45
N ASP A 47 3.93 12.93 10.19
CA ASP A 47 4.41 14.06 9.38
C ASP A 47 5.47 14.89 10.15
N VAL A 48 6.42 14.19 10.76
CA VAL A 48 7.47 14.81 11.58
C VAL A 48 8.56 15.32 10.68
N THR A 49 8.75 16.62 10.67
CA THR A 49 9.88 17.24 9.98
C THR A 49 10.98 17.50 10.99
N LEU A 50 12.06 16.76 10.88
CA LEU A 50 13.32 17.01 11.57
C LEU A 50 14.24 17.78 10.63
N ARG A 51 15.06 18.69 11.14
CA ARG A 51 16.15 19.32 10.41
C ARG A 51 17.47 18.83 10.95
N LEU A 52 18.33 18.39 10.06
CA LEU A 52 19.71 18.10 10.35
C LEU A 52 20.46 19.43 10.52
N VAL A 53 21.00 19.64 11.72
CA VAL A 53 21.83 20.79 12.09
C VAL A 53 23.26 20.29 12.39
N GLY A 54 24.27 21.15 12.23
CA GLY A 54 25.66 20.83 12.61
C GLY A 54 26.43 19.88 11.68
N LEU A 55 25.83 19.33 10.63
CA LEU A 55 26.56 18.58 9.61
C LEU A 55 27.28 19.55 8.67
N THR A 56 28.59 19.75 8.85
CA THR A 56 29.44 20.38 7.82
C THR A 56 29.91 19.33 6.83
N GLY A 57 29.47 19.45 5.56
CA GLY A 57 30.03 18.66 4.45
C GLY A 57 29.17 17.51 3.92
N VAL A 58 28.00 17.24 4.50
CA VAL A 58 27.03 16.28 3.94
C VAL A 58 26.01 17.05 3.11
N TYR A 59 26.20 17.07 1.81
CA TYR A 59 25.23 17.60 0.85
C TYR A 59 24.58 16.40 0.19
N LEU A 60 23.26 16.23 0.30
CA LEU A 60 22.58 15.13 -0.36
C LEU A 60 21.70 15.71 -1.47
N ASN A 61 22.17 15.92 -2.69
CA ASN A 61 21.35 16.59 -3.72
C ASN A 61 20.14 15.77 -4.23
N ASP A 62 19.65 14.84 -3.41
CA ASP A 62 18.61 13.89 -3.70
C ASP A 62 17.70 13.70 -2.49
N VAL A 63 16.39 13.79 -2.70
CA VAL A 63 15.39 13.89 -1.63
C VAL A 63 14.96 12.53 -1.02
N ARG A 64 15.56 11.42 -1.43
CA ARG A 64 14.88 10.10 -1.36
C ARG A 64 15.53 9.08 -0.40
N ALA A 65 15.80 9.50 0.84
CA ALA A 65 16.17 8.57 1.92
C ALA A 65 14.93 7.99 2.60
N THR A 66 14.61 6.72 2.34
CA THR A 66 13.30 6.12 2.66
C THR A 66 13.20 5.55 4.08
N THR A 67 14.31 5.31 4.76
CA THR A 67 14.35 4.82 6.15
C THR A 67 15.55 5.40 6.87
N PHE A 68 15.48 5.53 8.19
CA PHE A 68 16.62 5.95 8.99
C PHE A 68 16.57 5.34 10.39
N ASN A 69 17.75 5.22 11.00
CA ASN A 69 17.93 4.91 12.41
C ASN A 69 18.91 5.93 13.00
N LEU A 70 18.53 6.59 14.08
CA LEU A 70 19.43 7.45 14.83
C LEU A 70 19.89 6.71 16.08
N ASP A 71 21.21 6.56 16.23
CA ASP A 71 21.81 6.12 17.49
C ASP A 71 22.05 7.35 18.37
N PRO A 72 21.28 7.54 19.46
CA PRO A 72 21.44 8.68 20.34
C PRO A 72 22.74 8.64 21.15
N ALA A 73 23.35 7.46 21.36
CA ALA A 73 24.58 7.33 22.13
C ALA A 73 25.81 7.81 21.34
N THR A 74 25.80 7.63 20.02
CA THR A 74 26.90 8.01 19.13
C THR A 74 26.59 9.20 18.24
N ALA A 75 25.35 9.71 18.28
CA ALA A 75 24.82 10.69 17.32
C ALA A 75 25.00 10.23 15.85
N ALA A 76 24.99 8.92 15.62
CA ALA A 76 25.13 8.35 14.29
C ALA A 76 23.76 8.19 13.62
N LEU A 77 23.58 8.81 12.46
CA LEU A 77 22.42 8.61 11.61
C LEU A 77 22.74 7.53 10.57
N HIS A 78 22.03 6.42 10.65
CA HIS A 78 22.10 5.31 9.73
C HIS A 78 20.96 5.41 8.70
N LEU A 79 21.33 5.44 7.42
CA LEU A 79 20.41 5.41 6.29
C LEU A 79 20.61 4.07 5.57
N PRO A 80 19.63 3.15 5.59
CA PRO A 80 19.73 1.88 4.87
C PRO A 80 19.98 2.08 3.37
N THR A 81 19.40 3.14 2.81
CA THR A 81 19.65 3.61 1.45
C THR A 81 19.70 5.12 1.42
N LEU A 82 20.71 5.66 0.74
CA LEU A 82 20.87 7.07 0.44
C LEU A 82 21.06 7.23 -1.07
N ILE A 83 20.43 8.23 -1.68
CA ILE A 83 20.75 8.62 -3.05
C ILE A 83 21.54 9.92 -3.01
N TYR A 84 22.62 10.02 -3.79
CA TYR A 84 23.41 11.23 -3.91
C TYR A 84 23.93 11.35 -5.33
N GLU A 85 23.72 12.51 -5.97
CA GLU A 85 24.08 12.76 -7.37
C GLU A 85 23.63 11.63 -8.32
N GLY A 86 22.42 11.12 -8.11
CA GLY A 86 21.84 10.04 -8.92
C GLY A 86 22.36 8.62 -8.63
N HIS A 87 23.25 8.45 -7.64
CA HIS A 87 23.81 7.16 -7.25
C HIS A 87 23.21 6.69 -5.94
N ALA A 88 22.81 5.42 -5.87
CA ALA A 88 22.31 4.79 -4.64
C ALA A 88 23.47 4.19 -3.82
N TYR A 89 23.52 4.54 -2.54
CA TYR A 89 24.48 4.07 -1.54
C TYR A 89 23.71 3.27 -0.48
N ALA A 90 24.17 2.06 -0.18
CA ALA A 90 23.57 1.21 0.85
C ALA A 90 24.32 1.33 2.19
N GLY A 91 23.58 1.31 3.30
CA GLY A 91 24.16 1.25 4.65
C GLY A 91 24.98 2.49 5.05
N VAL A 92 24.54 3.68 4.64
CA VAL A 92 25.26 4.92 4.91
C VAL A 92 25.17 5.28 6.39
N ARG A 93 26.32 5.65 6.97
CA ARG A 93 26.43 6.12 8.35
C ARG A 93 26.98 7.54 8.35
N ILE A 94 26.25 8.45 8.98
CA ILE A 94 26.65 9.85 9.17
C ILE A 94 26.95 10.05 10.65
N GLU A 95 28.16 10.49 10.97
CA GLU A 95 28.59 10.72 12.36
C GLU A 95 28.38 12.18 12.78
N GLY A 96 28.07 12.41 14.06
CA GLY A 96 27.91 13.75 14.63
C GLY A 96 26.65 14.49 14.18
N ALA A 97 25.61 13.78 13.76
CA ALA A 97 24.36 14.39 13.29
C ALA A 97 23.59 15.01 14.46
N GLN A 98 23.29 16.31 14.39
CA GLN A 98 22.36 16.95 15.31
C GLN A 98 21.00 17.12 14.63
N LEU A 99 19.92 16.88 15.37
CA LEU A 99 18.55 17.00 14.88
C LEU A 99 17.79 18.07 15.66
N GLU A 100 17.14 18.96 14.92
CA GLU A 100 16.16 19.89 15.45
C GLU A 100 14.78 19.49 14.95
N ILE A 101 13.78 19.48 15.82
CA ILE A 101 12.40 19.31 15.39
C ILE A 101 11.92 20.62 14.78
N VAL A 102 11.75 20.65 13.46
CA VAL A 102 11.21 21.82 12.74
C VAL A 102 9.70 21.85 12.87
N GLN A 103 9.08 20.71 12.60
CA GLN A 103 7.64 20.57 12.61
C GLN A 103 7.28 19.20 13.12
N VAL A 104 6.25 19.21 13.92
CA VAL A 104 5.52 18.03 14.33
C VAL A 104 4.15 18.17 13.69
N GLY A 105 3.77 17.20 12.87
CA GLY A 105 2.41 17.11 12.35
C GLY A 105 1.41 16.77 13.44
N SER A 106 0.36 16.03 13.07
CA SER A 106 -0.63 15.58 14.05
C SER A 106 -0.07 14.48 14.94
N TRP A 107 -0.26 14.61 16.26
CA TRP A 107 -0.06 13.51 17.21
C TRP A 107 -1.41 13.04 17.72
N THR A 108 -1.57 11.74 17.92
CA THR A 108 -2.68 11.19 18.70
C THR A 108 -2.15 10.27 19.77
N GLU A 109 -2.51 10.55 21.02
CA GLU A 109 -2.40 9.58 22.10
C GLU A 109 -3.46 8.50 21.86
N GLY A 110 -3.02 7.28 21.51
CA GLY A 110 -3.89 6.26 20.94
C GLY A 110 -4.37 6.68 19.55
N SER A 111 -3.65 6.24 18.51
CA SER A 111 -3.99 6.53 17.12
C SER A 111 -5.45 6.14 16.82
N ALA A 112 -6.31 7.14 16.66
CA ALA A 112 -7.71 6.91 16.38
C ALA A 112 -7.85 6.32 14.97
N LEU A 113 -8.21 5.04 14.93
CA LEU A 113 -8.53 4.28 13.72
C LEU A 113 -9.40 5.09 12.75
N ALA A 114 -9.24 4.84 11.46
CA ALA A 114 -10.03 5.44 10.38
C ALA A 114 -11.53 5.36 10.69
N PHE A 115 -11.95 4.20 11.21
CA PHE A 115 -13.27 3.90 11.75
C PHE A 115 -13.15 2.69 12.71
N PRO A 116 -14.15 2.42 13.58
CA PRO A 116 -14.14 1.21 14.40
C PRO A 116 -14.02 -0.05 13.53
N GLY A 117 -13.01 -0.89 13.82
CA GLY A 117 -12.71 -2.10 13.04
C GLY A 117 -11.70 -1.92 11.90
N ALA A 118 -11.16 -0.72 11.69
CA ALA A 118 -10.08 -0.51 10.73
C ALA A 118 -8.81 -1.27 11.15
N GLY A 119 -8.25 -2.05 10.23
CA GLY A 119 -7.08 -2.91 10.44
C GLY A 119 -5.99 -2.73 9.38
N GLY A 120 -4.85 -3.39 9.59
CA GLY A 120 -3.73 -3.33 8.65
C GLY A 120 -2.99 -1.98 8.61
N PHE A 121 -2.20 -1.77 7.55
CA PHE A 121 -1.31 -0.61 7.45
C PHE A 121 -2.03 0.71 7.13
N GLY A 122 -3.20 0.66 6.50
CA GLY A 122 -4.08 1.80 6.24
C GLY A 122 -5.03 2.15 7.39
N ALA A 123 -5.02 1.39 8.49
CA ALA A 123 -6.00 1.49 9.59
C ALA A 123 -6.13 2.87 10.22
N GLN A 124 -5.11 3.71 10.08
CA GLN A 124 -4.98 5.00 10.76
C GLN A 124 -5.14 6.19 9.81
N ALA A 125 -5.57 5.96 8.56
CA ALA A 125 -5.98 7.03 7.66
C ALA A 125 -7.05 7.89 8.36
N THR A 126 -6.86 9.19 8.42
CA THR A 126 -7.83 10.11 9.05
C THR A 126 -8.91 10.55 8.05
N GLY A 127 -8.63 10.43 6.74
CA GLY A 127 -9.52 10.85 5.67
C GLY A 127 -9.93 12.31 5.83
N GLY A 128 -11.23 12.57 5.77
CA GLY A 128 -11.80 13.92 5.90
C GLY A 128 -12.08 14.41 7.32
N ARG A 129 -11.53 13.76 8.37
CA ARG A 129 -11.84 14.07 9.78
C ARG A 129 -11.56 15.54 10.11
N GLY A 130 -12.53 16.22 10.74
CA GLY A 130 -12.45 17.64 11.08
C GLY A 130 -12.63 18.59 9.90
N GLY A 131 -12.84 18.06 8.69
CA GLY A 131 -13.04 18.80 7.46
C GLY A 131 -14.49 19.15 7.15
N ARG A 132 -14.71 19.65 5.93
CA ARG A 132 -16.04 19.98 5.40
C ARG A 132 -16.85 18.72 5.12
N VAL A 133 -18.18 18.80 5.19
CA VAL A 133 -19.06 17.76 4.65
C VAL A 133 -19.58 18.22 3.30
N ILE A 134 -19.39 17.42 2.26
CA ILE A 134 -19.85 17.70 0.90
C ILE A 134 -20.89 16.65 0.53
N THR A 135 -22.08 17.10 0.13
CA THR A 135 -23.17 16.20 -0.25
C THR A 135 -23.24 16.04 -1.77
N VAL A 136 -23.14 14.81 -2.26
CA VAL A 136 -23.43 14.44 -3.65
C VAL A 136 -24.94 14.40 -3.83
N THR A 137 -25.44 15.19 -4.78
CA THR A 137 -26.88 15.42 -5.02
C THR A 137 -27.35 14.96 -6.39
N ASN A 138 -26.45 14.50 -7.26
CA ASN A 138 -26.79 13.91 -8.55
C ASN A 138 -25.80 12.81 -8.95
N LEU A 139 -26.14 12.05 -10.00
CA LEU A 139 -25.34 10.94 -10.53
C LEU A 139 -24.55 11.31 -11.79
N ASN A 140 -24.45 12.61 -12.10
CA ASN A 140 -23.71 13.05 -13.27
C ASN A 140 -22.22 12.72 -13.10
N ALA A 141 -21.54 12.45 -14.22
CA ALA A 141 -20.10 12.14 -14.22
C ALA A 141 -19.26 13.27 -13.61
N ASN A 142 -19.66 14.53 -13.84
CA ASN A 142 -18.95 15.71 -13.37
C ASN A 142 -19.92 16.91 -13.17
N GLY A 143 -19.37 18.04 -12.74
CA GLY A 143 -20.11 19.28 -12.51
C GLY A 143 -20.72 19.40 -11.11
N PRO A 144 -21.32 20.55 -10.78
CA PRO A 144 -21.83 20.83 -9.44
C PRO A 144 -22.77 19.73 -8.90
N GLY A 145 -22.53 19.30 -7.66
CA GLY A 145 -23.32 18.27 -6.98
C GLY A 145 -22.97 16.82 -7.35
N SER A 146 -22.05 16.59 -8.29
CA SER A 146 -21.53 15.26 -8.62
C SER A 146 -20.49 14.76 -7.60
N LEU A 147 -20.22 13.45 -7.62
CA LEU A 147 -19.11 12.85 -6.86
C LEU A 147 -17.76 13.43 -7.30
N GLN A 148 -17.49 13.53 -8.60
CA GLN A 148 -16.20 14.02 -9.09
C GLN A 148 -15.93 15.46 -8.62
N ALA A 149 -16.95 16.34 -8.68
CA ALA A 149 -16.79 17.71 -8.17
C ALA A 149 -16.47 17.75 -6.66
N ALA A 150 -17.02 16.83 -5.86
CA ALA A 150 -16.68 16.74 -4.44
C ALA A 150 -15.24 16.23 -4.21
N LEU A 151 -14.72 15.38 -5.10
CA LEU A 151 -13.35 14.87 -5.02
C LEU A 151 -12.32 15.86 -5.56
N ASP A 152 -12.71 16.76 -6.47
CA ASP A 152 -11.83 17.81 -7.01
C ASP A 152 -11.61 18.97 -6.02
N GLU A 153 -12.43 19.07 -4.98
CA GLU A 153 -12.26 20.05 -3.90
C GLU A 153 -10.97 19.81 -3.10
N SER A 154 -10.39 20.89 -2.58
CA SER A 154 -9.19 20.82 -1.74
C SER A 154 -9.51 20.75 -0.24
N GLY A 155 -8.52 20.29 0.52
CA GLY A 155 -8.58 20.18 1.97
C GLY A 155 -9.42 19.01 2.49
N ALA A 156 -9.38 18.84 3.81
CA ALA A 156 -10.09 17.78 4.50
C ALA A 156 -11.60 17.83 4.21
N ARG A 157 -12.16 16.72 3.72
CA ARG A 157 -13.58 16.64 3.38
C ARG A 157 -14.18 15.25 3.52
N THR A 158 -15.40 15.17 4.03
CA THR A 158 -16.21 13.95 4.05
C THR A 158 -17.30 14.07 3.00
N VAL A 159 -17.29 13.18 2.02
CA VAL A 159 -18.28 13.07 0.96
C VAL A 159 -19.40 12.14 1.39
N VAL A 160 -20.62 12.65 1.41
CA VAL A 160 -21.86 11.93 1.73
C VAL A 160 -22.83 11.99 0.55
N PHE A 161 -23.83 11.12 0.49
CA PHE A 161 -24.69 10.95 -0.67
C PHE A 161 -26.17 11.17 -0.32
N ALA A 162 -26.83 12.11 -1.00
CA ALA A 162 -28.29 12.27 -0.97
C ALA A 162 -29.00 11.45 -2.05
N VAL A 163 -28.25 10.86 -2.99
CA VAL A 163 -28.74 10.06 -4.11
C VAL A 163 -28.21 8.63 -4.06
N SER A 164 -28.76 7.77 -4.92
CA SER A 164 -28.33 6.37 -5.07
C SER A 164 -28.48 5.96 -6.52
N GLY A 165 -27.69 5.00 -6.96
CA GLY A 165 -27.67 4.54 -8.34
C GLY A 165 -26.27 4.48 -8.93
N LEU A 166 -26.22 4.44 -10.26
CA LEU A 166 -24.99 4.36 -11.03
C LEU A 166 -24.50 5.76 -11.39
N ILE A 167 -23.25 6.05 -11.06
CA ILE A 167 -22.46 7.12 -11.68
C ILE A 167 -21.68 6.46 -12.82
N ASP A 168 -22.14 6.70 -14.04
CA ASP A 168 -21.65 6.06 -15.25
C ASP A 168 -20.34 6.72 -15.75
N ALA A 169 -19.31 6.68 -14.89
CA ALA A 169 -18.01 7.28 -15.14
C ALA A 169 -16.90 6.63 -14.31
N ALA A 170 -15.66 6.77 -14.79
CA ALA A 170 -14.46 6.57 -14.00
C ALA A 170 -14.29 7.75 -13.02
N ILE A 171 -14.07 7.42 -11.75
CA ILE A 171 -13.90 8.39 -10.68
C ILE A 171 -12.42 8.59 -10.39
N GLN A 172 -11.96 9.83 -10.44
CA GLN A 172 -10.57 10.19 -10.22
C GLN A 172 -10.40 10.80 -8.83
N LEU A 173 -9.58 10.17 -7.99
CA LEU A 173 -9.17 10.72 -6.70
C LEU A 173 -7.72 11.20 -6.78
N THR A 174 -7.51 12.45 -7.18
CA THR A 174 -6.15 13.02 -7.27
C THR A 174 -5.77 13.86 -6.04
N ARG A 175 -6.74 14.15 -5.15
CA ARG A 175 -6.58 15.02 -3.96
C ARG A 175 -6.94 14.28 -2.69
N GLY A 176 -5.97 14.18 -1.78
CA GLY A 176 -6.07 13.52 -0.48
C GLY A 176 -7.01 14.15 0.54
N ASP A 177 -6.89 13.71 1.80
CA ASP A 177 -7.68 14.15 2.96
C ASP A 177 -9.19 14.00 2.75
N VAL A 178 -9.62 12.83 2.31
CA VAL A 178 -11.03 12.58 1.97
C VAL A 178 -11.60 11.31 2.59
N THR A 179 -12.83 11.38 3.06
CA THR A 179 -13.64 10.21 3.39
C THR A 179 -14.81 10.12 2.43
N ILE A 180 -14.92 9.02 1.68
CA ILE A 180 -16.04 8.73 0.78
C ILE A 180 -16.95 7.73 1.50
N ALA A 181 -18.06 8.23 2.03
CA ALA A 181 -18.96 7.47 2.91
C ALA A 181 -20.18 6.93 2.15
N GLY A 182 -19.98 5.89 1.32
CA GLY A 182 -21.03 5.30 0.47
C GLY A 182 -22.26 4.81 1.23
N GLN A 183 -22.11 4.43 2.50
CA GLN A 183 -23.21 3.99 3.37
C GLN A 183 -24.24 5.08 3.69
N THR A 184 -23.94 6.34 3.38
CA THR A 184 -24.88 7.45 3.56
C THR A 184 -25.92 7.51 2.44
N SER A 185 -25.66 6.85 1.31
CA SER A 185 -26.61 6.80 0.19
C SER A 185 -27.90 6.06 0.58
N PRO A 186 -29.09 6.54 0.16
CA PRO A 186 -30.36 5.89 0.49
C PRO A 186 -30.51 4.42 0.05
N GLY A 187 -29.82 4.01 -1.02
CA GLY A 187 -29.96 2.70 -1.67
C GLY A 187 -28.68 2.18 -2.34
N GLY A 188 -27.52 2.75 -2.01
CA GLY A 188 -26.22 2.32 -2.53
C GLY A 188 -25.75 3.10 -3.76
N ILE A 189 -24.45 3.34 -3.83
CA ILE A 189 -23.77 3.97 -4.98
C ILE A 189 -22.97 2.93 -5.74
N THR A 190 -23.06 3.02 -7.07
CA THR A 190 -22.23 2.26 -8.00
C THR A 190 -21.46 3.22 -8.88
N ILE A 191 -20.18 2.95 -9.12
CA ILE A 191 -19.30 3.69 -10.02
C ILE A 191 -18.68 2.72 -11.02
N ARG A 192 -18.20 3.20 -12.18
CA ARG A 192 -17.53 2.31 -13.14
C ARG A 192 -16.16 1.90 -12.67
N GLN A 193 -15.34 2.89 -12.32
CA GLN A 193 -13.96 2.70 -11.91
C GLN A 193 -13.60 3.70 -10.82
N PHE A 194 -12.55 3.42 -10.07
CA PHE A 194 -11.98 4.35 -9.12
C PHE A 194 -10.46 4.33 -9.22
N HIS A 195 -9.90 5.45 -9.63
CA HIS A 195 -8.48 5.57 -9.90
C HIS A 195 -7.91 6.72 -9.09
N THR A 196 -6.77 6.52 -8.45
CA THR A 196 -6.06 7.64 -7.82
C THR A 196 -5.30 8.47 -8.86
N THR A 197 -4.84 7.83 -9.94
CA THR A 197 -4.24 8.49 -11.11
C THR A 197 -3.99 7.52 -12.26
N GLU A 198 -3.89 8.09 -13.46
CA GLU A 198 -3.47 7.45 -14.71
C GLU A 198 -2.05 7.84 -15.13
N GLU A 199 -1.25 8.42 -14.23
CA GLU A 199 0.12 8.81 -14.58
C GLU A 199 0.98 7.61 -15.02
N PRO A 200 1.90 7.80 -15.98
CA PRO A 200 2.71 6.72 -16.53
C PRO A 200 3.58 6.02 -15.48
N TYR A 201 3.89 4.75 -15.73
CA TYR A 201 4.82 3.98 -14.92
C TYR A 201 6.25 4.60 -14.92
N CYS A 202 6.91 4.52 -13.77
CA CYS A 202 8.25 5.06 -13.49
C CYS A 202 9.34 3.99 -13.37
N ASP A 203 9.08 2.78 -13.83
CA ASP A 203 9.98 1.61 -13.80
C ASP A 203 10.65 1.32 -15.16
N GLN A 204 10.18 1.95 -16.24
CA GLN A 204 10.74 1.82 -17.59
C GLN A 204 12.02 2.65 -17.78
N GLU A 205 12.87 2.25 -18.73
CA GLU A 205 14.08 3.00 -19.12
C GLU A 205 13.70 4.43 -19.55
N GLY A 206 13.89 5.41 -18.66
CA GLY A 206 13.54 6.79 -18.91
C GLY A 206 13.39 7.63 -17.63
N PRO A 207 13.24 8.95 -17.76
CA PRO A 207 12.97 9.81 -16.62
C PRO A 207 11.58 9.52 -16.06
N CYS A 208 11.48 9.26 -14.75
CA CYS A 208 10.20 9.16 -14.06
C CYS A 208 9.46 10.50 -14.15
N ILE A 209 8.33 10.53 -14.85
CA ILE A 209 7.55 11.75 -15.09
C ILE A 209 6.60 12.04 -13.92
N ALA A 210 6.31 11.05 -13.06
CA ALA A 210 5.46 11.23 -11.89
C ALA A 210 6.06 12.28 -10.95
N SER A 211 5.43 13.46 -10.92
CA SER A 211 5.94 14.65 -10.24
C SER A 211 5.62 14.72 -8.75
N SER A 212 4.70 13.88 -8.27
CA SER A 212 4.31 13.79 -6.86
C SER A 212 3.48 12.54 -6.55
N ARG A 213 3.43 12.16 -5.26
CA ARG A 213 2.32 11.35 -4.73
C ARG A 213 0.97 12.03 -5.05
N LYS A 214 -0.07 11.24 -5.27
CA LYS A 214 -1.41 11.71 -5.65
C LYS A 214 -2.34 11.77 -4.45
N ALA A 215 -3.39 10.97 -4.43
CA ALA A 215 -4.23 10.82 -3.25
C ALA A 215 -3.40 10.33 -2.07
N ASP A 216 -3.58 11.00 -0.94
CA ASP A 216 -2.92 10.65 0.29
C ASP A 216 -3.92 10.87 1.43
N ASN A 217 -3.94 9.98 2.42
CA ASN A 217 -4.85 10.07 3.54
C ASN A 217 -6.33 10.03 3.10
N TRP A 218 -6.80 8.86 2.70
CA TRP A 218 -8.18 8.72 2.24
C TRP A 218 -8.86 7.42 2.67
N ILE A 219 -10.19 7.47 2.74
CA ILE A 219 -11.06 6.38 3.17
C ILE A 219 -12.15 6.20 2.11
N LEU A 220 -12.32 4.99 1.59
CA LEU A 220 -13.44 4.62 0.71
C LEU A 220 -14.23 3.49 1.34
N ARG A 221 -15.54 3.70 1.55
CA ARG A 221 -16.41 2.65 2.11
C ARG A 221 -17.74 2.50 1.41
N HIS A 222 -18.25 1.28 1.38
CA HIS A 222 -19.64 0.96 0.98
C HIS A 222 -20.01 1.45 -0.43
N VAL A 223 -19.06 1.35 -1.38
CA VAL A 223 -19.26 1.65 -2.80
C VAL A 223 -19.18 0.37 -3.62
N ARG A 224 -19.97 0.29 -4.69
CA ARG A 224 -19.88 -0.78 -5.70
C ARG A 224 -19.09 -0.26 -6.91
N VAL A 225 -18.11 -1.01 -7.37
CA VAL A 225 -17.30 -0.68 -8.55
C VAL A 225 -17.61 -1.70 -9.65
N ARG A 226 -18.13 -1.25 -10.79
CA ARG A 226 -18.63 -2.11 -11.88
C ARG A 226 -18.13 -1.60 -13.24
N PRO A 227 -16.93 -2.05 -13.67
CA PRO A 227 -16.41 -1.76 -15.00
C PRO A 227 -17.26 -2.37 -16.15
N ASP A 228 -18.16 -3.31 -15.83
CA ASP A 228 -19.15 -3.97 -16.71
C ASP A 228 -18.65 -4.75 -17.94
N GLY A 229 -17.34 -5.02 -17.99
CA GLY A 229 -16.71 -5.67 -19.13
C GLY A 229 -16.37 -4.71 -20.26
N GLN A 230 -16.45 -3.41 -20.02
CA GLN A 230 -16.07 -2.36 -20.96
C GLN A 230 -14.92 -1.48 -20.48
N HIS A 231 -14.54 -1.58 -19.20
CA HIS A 231 -13.41 -0.84 -18.65
C HIS A 231 -12.41 -1.77 -17.99
N ASP A 232 -11.15 -1.34 -17.97
CA ASP A 232 -9.99 -2.06 -17.45
C ASP A 232 -10.10 -2.29 -15.93
N ASP A 233 -9.43 -1.50 -15.11
CA ASP A 233 -9.34 -1.79 -13.69
C ASP A 233 -10.57 -1.35 -12.94
N GLY A 234 -10.98 -2.15 -11.96
CA GLY A 234 -11.96 -1.72 -10.96
C GLY A 234 -11.39 -0.59 -10.10
N LEU A 235 -10.38 -0.93 -9.30
CA LEU A 235 -9.64 0.01 -8.48
C LEU A 235 -8.20 0.12 -8.98
N ARG A 236 -7.74 1.35 -9.28
CA ARG A 236 -6.33 1.62 -9.57
C ARG A 236 -5.74 2.51 -8.48
N LEU A 237 -4.93 1.91 -7.63
CA LEU A 237 -4.33 2.55 -6.46
C LEU A 237 -2.86 2.88 -6.75
N ARG A 238 -2.66 3.86 -7.62
CA ARG A 238 -1.35 4.30 -8.10
C ARG A 238 -0.85 5.57 -7.40
N TYR A 239 0.44 5.60 -7.06
CA TYR A 239 1.13 6.75 -6.43
C TYR A 239 0.46 7.28 -5.15
N THR A 240 -0.32 6.44 -4.48
CA THR A 240 -1.15 6.82 -3.33
C THR A 240 -0.56 6.34 -2.00
N ARG A 241 -0.91 7.00 -0.90
CA ARG A 241 -0.48 6.56 0.44
C ARG A 241 -1.54 6.76 1.51
N ARG A 242 -1.41 6.02 2.62
CA ARG A 242 -2.26 6.15 3.82
C ARG A 242 -3.75 6.03 3.46
N ALA A 243 -4.15 4.85 3.01
CA ALA A 243 -5.48 4.64 2.48
C ALA A 243 -6.14 3.38 3.02
N ILE A 244 -7.46 3.44 3.15
CA ILE A 244 -8.25 2.25 3.46
C ILE A 244 -9.50 2.14 2.59
N VAL A 245 -9.64 0.97 1.98
CA VAL A 245 -10.82 0.51 1.24
C VAL A 245 -11.51 -0.53 2.10
N ASP A 246 -12.76 -0.29 2.49
CA ASP A 246 -13.52 -1.19 3.38
C ASP A 246 -14.97 -1.35 2.93
N GLN A 247 -15.51 -2.57 3.00
CA GLN A 247 -16.91 -2.84 2.65
C GLN A 247 -17.26 -2.43 1.21
N VAL A 248 -16.30 -2.56 0.29
CA VAL A 248 -16.49 -2.31 -1.14
C VAL A 248 -16.83 -3.61 -1.85
N SER A 249 -17.42 -3.54 -3.03
CA SER A 249 -17.49 -4.70 -3.93
C SER A 249 -17.08 -4.31 -5.33
N ILE A 250 -16.30 -5.16 -5.99
CA ILE A 250 -15.75 -4.93 -7.33
C ILE A 250 -16.12 -6.13 -8.19
N GLY A 251 -16.48 -5.88 -9.45
CA GLY A 251 -16.54 -6.94 -10.45
C GLY A 251 -16.92 -6.49 -11.85
N GLY A 252 -16.53 -7.29 -12.83
CA GLY A 252 -16.64 -7.00 -14.26
C GLY A 252 -15.49 -6.17 -14.83
N ALA A 253 -14.32 -6.12 -14.17
CA ALA A 253 -13.10 -5.53 -14.73
C ALA A 253 -12.60 -6.35 -15.94
N THR A 254 -12.10 -5.68 -16.99
CA THR A 254 -11.48 -6.37 -18.14
C THR A 254 -9.99 -6.65 -17.96
N ASP A 255 -9.36 -6.00 -16.97
CA ASP A 255 -7.99 -6.27 -16.52
C ASP A 255 -8.01 -6.59 -15.01
N GLU A 256 -7.46 -5.76 -14.13
CA GLU A 256 -7.45 -6.05 -12.70
C GLU A 256 -8.71 -5.60 -11.95
N ALA A 257 -9.21 -6.42 -11.04
CA ALA A 257 -10.17 -5.95 -10.05
C ALA A 257 -9.52 -4.87 -9.17
N ILE A 258 -8.25 -5.06 -8.79
CA ILE A 258 -7.45 -4.04 -8.08
C ILE A 258 -5.99 -4.04 -8.60
N GLU A 259 -5.52 -2.91 -9.10
CA GLU A 259 -4.08 -2.59 -9.25
C GLU A 259 -3.60 -1.79 -8.02
N ILE A 260 -2.45 -2.16 -7.45
CA ILE A 260 -1.75 -1.39 -6.42
C ILE A 260 -0.31 -1.16 -6.87
N SER A 261 0.04 0.09 -7.14
CA SER A 261 1.33 0.46 -7.75
C SER A 261 1.91 1.73 -7.16
N TYR A 262 3.22 1.74 -6.92
CA TYR A 262 3.92 2.88 -6.31
C TYR A 262 3.25 3.37 -5.01
N ALA A 263 2.57 2.49 -4.27
CA ALA A 263 1.71 2.85 -3.14
C ALA A 263 2.35 2.53 -1.79
N GLN A 264 1.83 3.07 -0.70
CA GLN A 264 2.31 2.74 0.66
C GLN A 264 1.20 2.91 1.70
N ASP A 265 1.20 2.10 2.76
CA ASP A 265 0.22 2.21 3.86
C ASP A 265 -1.22 2.03 3.37
N ILE A 266 -1.48 0.92 2.68
CA ILE A 266 -2.78 0.62 2.08
C ILE A 266 -3.41 -0.57 2.80
N THR A 267 -4.69 -0.44 3.17
CA THR A 267 -5.51 -1.58 3.58
C THR A 267 -6.68 -1.75 2.61
N VAL A 268 -6.91 -2.97 2.15
CA VAL A 268 -8.20 -3.41 1.58
C VAL A 268 -8.77 -4.46 2.53
N GLN A 269 -9.94 -4.18 3.10
CA GLN A 269 -10.59 -5.10 4.03
C GLN A 269 -12.08 -5.27 3.77
N ASN A 270 -12.65 -6.37 4.26
CA ASN A 270 -14.10 -6.64 4.20
C ASN A 270 -14.70 -6.42 2.80
N THR A 271 -13.92 -6.67 1.74
CA THR A 271 -14.27 -6.31 0.36
C THR A 271 -14.51 -7.56 -0.47
N ILE A 272 -15.50 -7.50 -1.35
CA ILE A 272 -15.74 -8.53 -2.37
C ILE A 272 -14.97 -8.16 -3.63
N ILE A 273 -14.11 -9.06 -4.09
CA ILE A 273 -13.32 -8.96 -5.31
C ILE A 273 -13.80 -10.10 -6.20
N ALA A 274 -14.59 -9.78 -7.23
CA ALA A 274 -15.33 -10.81 -7.96
C ALA A 274 -15.26 -10.67 -9.48
N GLU A 275 -15.34 -11.81 -10.17
CA GLU A 275 -15.55 -11.98 -11.62
C GLU A 275 -14.92 -10.89 -12.50
N THR A 276 -13.66 -11.08 -12.87
CA THR A 276 -13.06 -10.36 -14.01
C THR A 276 -13.42 -11.06 -15.32
N VAL A 277 -13.43 -10.29 -16.40
CA VAL A 277 -13.91 -10.72 -17.72
C VAL A 277 -12.93 -10.28 -18.81
N GLY A 278 -13.14 -10.71 -20.05
CA GLY A 278 -12.24 -10.36 -21.16
C GLY A 278 -10.93 -11.15 -21.14
N ASP A 279 -9.97 -10.68 -21.93
CA ASP A 279 -8.77 -11.46 -22.29
C ASP A 279 -7.75 -11.58 -21.14
N HIS A 280 -7.80 -10.69 -20.13
CA HIS A 280 -6.96 -10.74 -18.93
C HIS A 280 -7.68 -11.34 -17.71
N ALA A 281 -8.87 -11.92 -17.89
CA ALA A 281 -9.66 -12.50 -16.80
C ALA A 281 -8.91 -13.60 -16.03
N ASP A 282 -8.00 -14.32 -16.70
CA ASP A 282 -7.14 -15.35 -16.12
C ASP A 282 -6.18 -14.80 -15.05
N ARG A 283 -5.93 -13.48 -15.05
CA ARG A 283 -5.06 -12.75 -14.11
C ARG A 283 -5.75 -11.55 -13.46
N GLY A 284 -7.07 -11.42 -13.56
CA GLY A 284 -7.76 -10.18 -13.17
C GLY A 284 -7.95 -9.95 -11.66
N GLY A 285 -7.27 -10.66 -10.76
CA GLY A 285 -7.44 -10.48 -9.31
C GLY A 285 -6.88 -9.17 -8.77
N VAL A 286 -5.89 -9.27 -7.89
CA VAL A 286 -5.20 -8.13 -7.28
C VAL A 286 -3.74 -8.15 -7.71
N LEU A 287 -3.36 -7.21 -8.57
CA LEU A 287 -1.96 -6.99 -8.95
C LEU A 287 -1.32 -6.00 -7.98
N VAL A 288 -0.27 -6.45 -7.29
CA VAL A 288 0.64 -5.57 -6.55
C VAL A 288 1.95 -5.56 -7.30
N ASN A 289 2.17 -4.53 -8.12
CA ASN A 289 3.38 -4.41 -8.93
C ASN A 289 3.73 -2.94 -9.17
N TYR A 290 4.88 -2.71 -9.79
CA TYR A 290 5.43 -1.42 -10.14
C TYR A 290 5.85 -0.61 -8.92
N SER A 291 7.15 -0.41 -8.82
CA SER A 291 7.75 0.38 -7.75
C SER A 291 8.88 1.23 -8.30
N ASN A 292 9.29 2.23 -7.53
CA ASN A 292 10.57 2.88 -7.76
C ASN A 292 11.01 3.42 -6.39
N PRO A 293 11.64 2.59 -5.54
CA PRO A 293 12.08 3.04 -4.22
C PRO A 293 13.10 4.17 -4.31
N ALA A 294 13.90 4.20 -5.39
CA ALA A 294 14.75 5.35 -5.66
C ALA A 294 13.90 6.62 -5.79
N GLN A 295 12.74 6.54 -6.45
CA GLN A 295 11.58 7.45 -6.55
C GLN A 295 10.99 8.00 -5.23
N GLY A 296 11.22 7.34 -4.09
CA GLY A 296 10.31 7.46 -2.96
C GLY A 296 8.92 6.87 -3.26
N TYR A 297 8.87 5.85 -4.13
CA TYR A 297 7.69 5.08 -4.50
C TYR A 297 7.89 3.61 -4.13
N GLU A 298 7.87 3.33 -2.83
CA GLU A 298 8.41 2.08 -2.28
C GLU A 298 7.59 0.86 -2.67
N LEU A 299 6.25 0.92 -2.72
CA LEU A 299 5.38 -0.26 -2.78
C LEU A 299 5.61 -1.20 -1.59
N THR A 300 5.11 -0.81 -0.41
CA THR A 300 5.27 -1.59 0.83
C THR A 300 4.18 -1.24 1.84
N ARG A 301 4.04 -2.04 2.90
CA ARG A 301 3.06 -1.87 3.97
C ARG A 301 1.64 -1.92 3.40
N LEU A 302 1.31 -3.09 2.83
CA LEU A 302 0.03 -3.38 2.20
C LEU A 302 -0.68 -4.48 2.99
N ALA A 303 -1.97 -4.29 3.24
CA ALA A 303 -2.79 -5.25 3.96
C ALA A 303 -4.04 -5.61 3.16
N LEU A 304 -4.20 -6.90 2.86
CA LEU A 304 -5.40 -7.47 2.27
C LEU A 304 -5.98 -8.45 3.28
N HIS A 305 -7.06 -8.08 3.97
CA HIS A 305 -7.62 -8.97 4.98
C HIS A 305 -9.15 -8.99 5.07
N HIS A 306 -9.71 -10.15 5.39
CA HIS A 306 -11.16 -10.35 5.49
C HIS A 306 -11.90 -10.09 4.16
N ASN A 307 -11.21 -10.27 3.04
CA ASN A 307 -11.81 -10.12 1.72
C ASN A 307 -12.33 -11.45 1.20
N VAL A 308 -13.29 -11.38 0.28
CA VAL A 308 -13.77 -12.53 -0.48
C VAL A 308 -13.35 -12.34 -1.93
N PHE A 309 -12.48 -13.22 -2.41
CA PHE A 309 -12.18 -13.38 -3.83
C PHE A 309 -13.14 -14.43 -4.36
N ASN A 310 -13.94 -14.09 -5.37
CA ASN A 310 -14.94 -15.01 -5.91
C ASN A 310 -14.88 -15.02 -7.44
N ARG A 311 -14.59 -16.19 -8.03
CA ARG A 311 -14.49 -16.35 -9.50
C ARG A 311 -13.50 -15.37 -10.15
N ILE A 312 -12.48 -15.04 -9.40
CA ILE A 312 -11.21 -14.58 -9.94
C ILE A 312 -10.46 -15.84 -10.38
N LEU A 313 -9.63 -15.79 -11.42
CA LEU A 313 -8.84 -16.96 -11.87
C LEU A 313 -7.38 -16.92 -11.39
N GLY A 314 -6.79 -15.73 -11.26
CA GLY A 314 -5.40 -15.54 -10.85
C GLY A 314 -5.16 -14.22 -10.10
N ARG A 315 -3.93 -14.02 -9.63
CA ARG A 315 -3.51 -12.89 -8.78
C ARG A 315 -4.27 -12.80 -7.44
N TYR A 316 -3.97 -13.71 -6.51
CA TYR A 316 -4.66 -13.85 -5.21
C TYR A 316 -3.92 -13.37 -3.92
N PRO A 317 -3.31 -12.19 -3.81
CA PRO A 317 -2.81 -11.30 -4.86
C PRO A 317 -1.65 -11.94 -5.64
N GLU A 318 -1.23 -11.27 -6.71
CA GLU A 318 0.15 -11.37 -7.21
C GLU A 318 0.97 -10.27 -6.53
N LEU A 319 2.08 -10.65 -5.92
CA LEU A 319 3.03 -9.75 -5.27
C LEU A 319 4.32 -9.70 -6.07
N SER A 320 4.66 -8.51 -6.55
CA SER A 320 5.88 -8.24 -7.31
C SER A 320 6.35 -6.81 -7.07
N ARG A 321 7.58 -6.53 -7.51
CA ARG A 321 8.23 -5.22 -7.32
C ARG A 321 9.17 -4.94 -8.48
N GLU A 322 8.60 -4.79 -9.67
CA GLU A 322 9.36 -4.51 -10.89
C GLU A 322 10.02 -3.13 -10.85
N SER A 323 11.31 -3.12 -10.52
CA SER A 323 12.21 -1.97 -10.62
C SER A 323 13.62 -2.34 -10.14
N ALA A 324 14.65 -1.98 -10.90
CA ALA A 324 16.04 -2.15 -10.47
C ALA A 324 16.34 -1.46 -9.12
N ALA A 325 15.68 -0.33 -8.84
CA ALA A 325 15.81 0.39 -7.58
C ALA A 325 15.23 -0.35 -6.35
N ALA A 326 14.52 -1.47 -6.57
CA ALA A 326 14.03 -2.31 -5.50
C ALA A 326 14.98 -3.45 -5.14
N ALA A 327 16.11 -3.59 -5.83
CA ALA A 327 17.10 -4.62 -5.54
C ALA A 327 17.49 -4.62 -4.05
N ASN A 328 17.47 -5.81 -3.45
CA ASN A 328 17.78 -6.09 -2.05
C ASN A 328 16.91 -5.34 -1.02
N SER A 329 15.69 -4.94 -1.39
CA SER A 329 14.75 -4.27 -0.49
C SER A 329 13.64 -5.22 -0.01
N VAL A 330 12.98 -4.83 1.09
CA VAL A 330 11.92 -5.62 1.74
C VAL A 330 10.55 -4.97 1.55
N MET A 331 9.52 -5.77 1.28
CA MET A 331 8.10 -5.39 1.31
C MET A 331 7.43 -5.92 2.59
N ASP A 332 6.70 -5.06 3.29
CA ASP A 332 5.85 -5.43 4.42
C ASP A 332 4.43 -5.75 3.94
N ILE A 333 3.98 -6.99 4.16
CA ILE A 333 2.72 -7.48 3.60
C ILE A 333 1.90 -8.21 4.68
N GLU A 334 0.61 -7.91 4.72
CA GLU A 334 -0.39 -8.64 5.51
C GLU A 334 -1.42 -9.24 4.55
N VAL A 335 -1.50 -10.55 4.48
CA VAL A 335 -2.55 -11.27 3.73
C VAL A 335 -3.22 -12.23 4.70
N SER A 336 -4.37 -11.84 5.26
CA SER A 336 -5.00 -12.62 6.31
C SER A 336 -6.51 -12.72 6.28
N ASN A 337 -7.03 -13.86 6.72
CA ASN A 337 -8.46 -14.14 6.83
C ASN A 337 -9.24 -13.89 5.53
N ASN A 338 -8.60 -14.05 4.37
CA ASN A 338 -9.29 -13.95 3.09
C ASN A 338 -9.91 -15.31 2.72
N LEU A 339 -11.05 -15.25 2.03
CA LEU A 339 -11.67 -16.41 1.40
C LEU A 339 -11.42 -16.35 -0.10
N TYR A 340 -10.69 -17.33 -0.63
CA TYR A 340 -10.49 -17.54 -2.06
C TYR A 340 -11.49 -18.58 -2.56
N TRP A 341 -12.67 -18.12 -2.96
CA TRP A 341 -13.74 -18.96 -3.48
C TRP A 341 -13.62 -19.13 -4.99
N ASP A 342 -13.65 -20.37 -5.46
CA ASP A 342 -13.36 -20.76 -6.84
C ASP A 342 -11.93 -20.41 -7.27
N MET A 343 -10.95 -20.77 -6.43
CA MET A 343 -9.55 -20.50 -6.69
C MET A 343 -9.02 -21.36 -7.86
N GLY A 344 -8.51 -20.71 -8.91
CA GLY A 344 -7.93 -21.35 -10.11
C GLY A 344 -6.39 -21.36 -10.15
N TYR A 345 -5.75 -20.50 -9.38
CA TYR A 345 -4.30 -20.29 -9.37
C TYR A 345 -3.82 -20.03 -7.94
N PHE A 346 -2.52 -20.16 -7.64
CA PHE A 346 -1.97 -19.85 -6.32
C PHE A 346 -1.81 -18.34 -6.08
N ILE A 347 -1.61 -17.95 -4.82
CA ILE A 347 -1.06 -16.63 -4.47
C ILE A 347 0.38 -16.59 -5.00
N ASP A 348 0.69 -15.65 -5.88
CA ASP A 348 2.00 -15.60 -6.55
C ASP A 348 2.90 -14.55 -5.91
N VAL A 349 4.08 -14.95 -5.43
CA VAL A 349 5.04 -14.07 -4.77
C VAL A 349 6.37 -14.13 -5.51
N ASN A 350 6.61 -13.08 -6.30
CA ASN A 350 7.83 -12.93 -7.09
C ASN A 350 9.02 -12.57 -6.19
N ASN A 351 10.21 -13.04 -6.53
CA ASN A 351 11.42 -12.93 -5.70
C ASN A 351 12.49 -12.05 -6.35
N THR A 352 12.25 -11.52 -7.55
CA THR A 352 13.19 -10.63 -8.22
C THR A 352 12.55 -9.31 -8.67
N THR A 353 13.39 -8.34 -9.03
CA THR A 353 12.99 -7.05 -9.64
C THR A 353 12.40 -7.19 -11.06
N GLN A 354 12.20 -8.41 -11.55
CA GLN A 354 11.50 -8.72 -12.80
C GLN A 354 10.44 -9.78 -12.49
N SER A 355 9.16 -9.49 -12.78
CA SER A 355 8.08 -10.45 -12.50
C SER A 355 8.13 -11.64 -13.47
N GLY A 356 7.80 -12.83 -12.98
CA GLY A 356 7.73 -14.06 -13.77
C GLY A 356 9.08 -14.64 -14.21
N THR A 357 10.21 -14.15 -13.70
CA THR A 357 11.55 -14.63 -14.06
C THR A 357 12.57 -14.50 -12.93
N ASP A 358 13.53 -15.42 -12.88
CA ASP A 358 14.68 -15.40 -11.97
C ASP A 358 15.82 -14.47 -12.46
N ALA A 359 15.66 -13.80 -13.61
CA ALA A 359 16.70 -12.97 -14.21
C ALA A 359 16.92 -11.60 -13.52
N GLY A 360 16.01 -11.17 -12.64
CA GLY A 360 16.11 -9.91 -11.92
C GLY A 360 17.06 -9.94 -10.72
N GLN A 361 17.20 -8.79 -10.05
CA GLN A 361 17.90 -8.71 -8.76
C GLN A 361 16.97 -9.16 -7.63
N PRO A 362 17.48 -9.73 -6.53
CA PRO A 362 16.65 -10.18 -5.40
C PRO A 362 15.74 -9.08 -4.82
N ILE A 363 14.51 -9.44 -4.46
CA ILE A 363 13.62 -8.68 -3.58
C ILE A 363 13.10 -9.59 -2.46
N TYR A 364 12.68 -9.01 -1.34
CA TYR A 364 12.32 -9.78 -0.15
C TYR A 364 11.01 -9.33 0.48
N TYR A 365 10.45 -10.18 1.34
CA TYR A 365 9.18 -9.93 2.03
C TYR A 365 9.31 -10.14 3.53
N ARG A 366 8.62 -9.30 4.30
CA ARG A 366 8.25 -9.59 5.68
C ARG A 366 6.73 -9.67 5.72
N MET A 367 6.23 -10.90 5.78
CA MET A 367 4.84 -11.20 5.45
C MET A 367 4.14 -11.97 6.56
N ASN A 368 2.90 -11.61 6.84
CA ASN A 368 1.96 -12.48 7.52
C ASN A 368 1.02 -13.08 6.48
N LEU A 369 0.94 -14.41 6.46
CA LEU A 369 -0.05 -15.15 5.70
C LEU A 369 -0.85 -16.00 6.70
N VAL A 370 -2.01 -15.50 7.14
CA VAL A 370 -2.69 -16.04 8.32
C VAL A 370 -4.18 -16.28 8.07
N GLY A 371 -4.68 -17.46 8.39
CA GLY A 371 -6.12 -17.74 8.42
C GLY A 371 -6.82 -17.71 7.06
N ASN A 372 -6.08 -17.70 5.95
CA ASN A 372 -6.71 -17.68 4.63
C ASN A 372 -7.31 -19.04 4.28
N GLN A 373 -8.46 -19.05 3.63
CA GLN A 373 -9.15 -20.27 3.21
C GLN A 373 -9.34 -20.28 1.70
N ALA A 374 -8.83 -21.30 1.03
CA ALA A 374 -9.05 -21.52 -0.39
C ALA A 374 -10.04 -22.65 -0.64
N VAL A 375 -10.98 -22.37 -1.54
CA VAL A 375 -11.96 -23.33 -2.05
C VAL A 375 -11.84 -23.36 -3.58
N ALA A 376 -11.02 -24.27 -4.10
CA ALA A 376 -10.95 -24.53 -5.52
C ALA A 376 -12.12 -25.44 -5.96
N ARG A 377 -12.64 -25.23 -7.18
CA ARG A 377 -13.51 -26.23 -7.80
C ARG A 377 -12.68 -27.46 -8.18
N GLY A 378 -13.33 -28.63 -8.18
CA GLY A 378 -12.67 -29.93 -8.28
C GLY A 378 -11.69 -30.07 -9.47
N PRO A 379 -10.82 -31.09 -9.45
CA PRO A 379 -9.66 -31.21 -10.34
C PRO A 379 -9.97 -31.42 -11.83
N THR A 380 -11.25 -31.49 -12.23
CA THR A 380 -11.71 -31.81 -13.59
C THR A 380 -12.15 -30.58 -14.39
N GLN A 381 -11.82 -29.35 -13.95
CA GLN A 381 -12.17 -28.13 -14.67
C GLN A 381 -11.10 -27.74 -15.69
N THR A 382 -11.49 -26.90 -16.66
CA THR A 382 -10.63 -26.41 -17.74
C THR A 382 -9.36 -25.74 -17.22
N GLU A 383 -9.48 -25.00 -16.11
CA GLU A 383 -8.36 -24.38 -15.38
C GLU A 383 -8.27 -25.00 -13.97
N PRO A 384 -7.74 -26.22 -13.83
CA PRO A 384 -7.67 -26.87 -12.51
C PRO A 384 -6.66 -26.11 -11.65
N SER A 385 -7.00 -25.89 -10.38
CA SER A 385 -6.07 -25.40 -9.37
C SER A 385 -4.78 -26.25 -9.42
N ARG A 386 -3.68 -25.60 -9.81
CA ARG A 386 -2.35 -26.20 -9.89
C ARG A 386 -1.75 -26.10 -8.49
N PHE A 387 -1.76 -27.22 -7.75
CA PHE A 387 -1.19 -27.48 -6.42
C PHE A 387 -0.86 -26.28 -5.50
N GLY A 388 -1.38 -26.30 -4.27
CA GLY A 388 -0.99 -25.37 -3.19
C GLY A 388 -1.84 -24.10 -3.11
N LEU A 389 -1.66 -23.36 -2.01
CA LEU A 389 -2.28 -22.07 -1.75
C LEU A 389 -1.39 -20.95 -2.27
N ILE A 390 -0.07 -21.03 -2.09
CA ILE A 390 0.87 -19.94 -2.32
C ILE A 390 2.16 -20.46 -2.97
N SER A 391 2.73 -19.69 -3.89
CA SER A 391 4.08 -19.87 -4.42
C SER A 391 4.96 -18.76 -3.87
N ILE A 392 6.01 -19.11 -3.14
CA ILE A 392 7.05 -18.17 -2.71
C ILE A 392 8.39 -18.73 -3.17
N ALA A 393 9.06 -18.04 -4.08
CA ALA A 393 10.40 -18.41 -4.50
C ALA A 393 11.46 -17.71 -3.63
N ALA A 394 12.57 -18.39 -3.35
CA ALA A 394 13.78 -17.75 -2.85
C ALA A 394 14.64 -17.32 -4.06
N PRO A 395 15.24 -16.12 -4.08
CA PRO A 395 16.14 -15.74 -5.16
C PRO A 395 17.33 -16.71 -5.22
N GLN A 396 17.68 -17.20 -6.42
CA GLN A 396 18.76 -18.17 -6.56
C GLN A 396 20.12 -17.60 -6.12
N GLY A 397 20.89 -18.38 -5.38
CA GLY A 397 22.28 -18.03 -5.03
C GLY A 397 22.44 -16.93 -3.98
N THR A 398 21.37 -16.50 -3.29
CA THR A 398 21.42 -15.50 -2.23
C THR A 398 20.96 -16.04 -0.88
N GLN A 399 21.34 -15.36 0.20
CA GLN A 399 20.83 -15.69 1.53
C GLN A 399 19.33 -15.33 1.61
N PRO A 400 18.46 -16.26 2.05
CA PRO A 400 17.04 -15.97 2.16
C PRO A 400 16.81 -14.90 3.23
N GLN A 401 16.30 -13.73 2.82
CA GLN A 401 15.89 -12.65 3.74
C GLN A 401 14.37 -12.50 3.85
N THR A 402 13.62 -13.22 3.01
CA THR A 402 12.16 -13.29 3.15
C THR A 402 11.80 -14.01 4.44
N SER A 403 10.97 -13.36 5.26
CA SER A 403 10.42 -13.89 6.50
C SER A 403 8.90 -13.91 6.40
N THR A 404 8.31 -15.11 6.47
CA THR A 404 6.86 -15.28 6.39
C THR A 404 6.35 -16.00 7.61
N TRP A 405 5.38 -15.40 8.31
CA TRP A 405 4.62 -16.05 9.36
C TRP A 405 3.39 -16.72 8.77
N LEU A 406 3.30 -18.05 8.89
CA LEU A 406 2.22 -18.88 8.37
C LEU A 406 1.42 -19.46 9.53
N PHE A 407 0.12 -19.21 9.58
CA PHE A 407 -0.73 -19.81 10.61
C PHE A 407 -2.19 -19.94 10.17
N GLY A 408 -2.76 -21.13 10.31
CA GLY A 408 -4.20 -21.37 10.12
C GLY A 408 -4.69 -21.29 8.66
N ASN A 409 -3.80 -21.34 7.67
CA ASN A 409 -4.19 -21.33 6.26
C ASN A 409 -4.69 -22.71 5.81
N GLY A 410 -5.75 -22.75 4.99
CA GLY A 410 -6.37 -23.99 4.53
C GLY A 410 -6.72 -23.97 3.04
N HIS A 411 -6.79 -25.16 2.45
CA HIS A 411 -7.20 -25.37 1.06
C HIS A 411 -8.07 -26.63 0.96
N ASN A 412 -9.27 -26.53 0.37
CA ASN A 412 -10.26 -27.61 0.35
C ASN A 412 -9.79 -28.89 -0.37
N LEU A 413 -8.99 -28.78 -1.46
CA LEU A 413 -8.39 -29.93 -2.16
C LEU A 413 -7.34 -30.69 -1.32
N TYR A 414 -6.76 -30.03 -0.31
CA TYR A 414 -5.73 -30.61 0.56
C TYR A 414 -6.13 -30.46 2.03
N PRO A 415 -7.25 -31.07 2.45
CA PRO A 415 -7.85 -30.80 3.76
C PRO A 415 -6.96 -31.24 4.93
N GLN A 416 -5.99 -32.12 4.68
CA GLN A 416 -5.00 -32.58 5.66
C GLN A 416 -3.73 -31.71 5.72
N ARG A 417 -3.53 -30.78 4.77
CA ARG A 417 -2.36 -29.90 4.73
C ARG A 417 -2.69 -28.51 5.27
N ARG A 418 -1.74 -27.86 5.93
CA ARG A 418 -1.89 -26.49 6.45
C ARG A 418 -0.60 -25.68 6.29
N ASP A 419 -0.76 -24.36 6.24
CA ASP A 419 0.35 -23.41 6.36
C ASP A 419 1.48 -23.68 5.34
N TYR A 420 2.69 -23.98 5.80
CA TYR A 420 3.85 -24.23 4.93
C TYR A 420 3.65 -25.44 4.01
N GLU A 421 2.84 -26.42 4.38
CA GLU A 421 2.55 -27.61 3.56
C GLU A 421 1.70 -27.29 2.31
N LEU A 422 1.12 -26.09 2.28
CA LEU A 422 0.34 -25.55 1.16
C LEU A 422 1.21 -24.68 0.22
N MET A 423 2.53 -24.61 0.42
CA MET A 423 3.43 -23.93 -0.53
C MET A 423 3.63 -24.77 -1.80
N TYR A 424 3.56 -24.12 -2.97
CA TYR A 424 3.77 -24.70 -4.29
C TYR A 424 5.27 -24.74 -4.64
N CYS A 425 5.79 -25.96 -4.85
CA CYS A 425 7.14 -26.30 -5.32
C CYS A 425 8.31 -25.80 -4.44
N CYS A 426 9.42 -26.55 -4.43
CA CYS A 426 10.65 -26.23 -3.70
C CYS A 426 10.55 -26.21 -2.16
N ASN A 427 9.76 -27.13 -1.58
CA ASN A 427 9.74 -27.38 -0.12
C ASN A 427 10.96 -28.21 0.36
N ASP A 428 11.98 -28.37 -0.50
CA ASP A 428 13.17 -29.18 -0.28
C ASP A 428 14.29 -28.29 0.30
N HIS A 429 14.14 -27.82 1.54
CA HIS A 429 15.24 -27.20 2.29
C HIS A 429 15.32 -27.70 3.73
#